data_AF-A0AAD4GC52-F1
#
_entry.id   AF-A0AAD4GC52-F1
#
_cell.length_a   1.000
_cell.length_b   1.000
_cell.length_c   1.000
_cell.angle_alpha   90.00
_cell.angle_beta   90.00
_cell.angle_gamma   90.00
#
_symmetry.space_group_name_H-M   'P 1'
#
loop_
_entity.id
_entity.type
_entity.pdbx_description
1 polymer ?
#
loop_
_entity_poly.entity_id
_entity_poly.type
_entity_poly.pdbx_seq_one_letter_code
_entity_poly.pdbx_strand_id
1 'polypeptide(L)'
;MSSISVWRGIVSLSFLLNVACQLYYGLFATPSIKQVADAHHSAFSPNPYFITAFFIVQFIAQYFFVIGLFAVTTTPDEPTLSERFFRFVRLTPASSKSTLVTRTNQIYYSPALALGNLLHVVWTVLWMQEQFWSALPIITINTLLQFFAGVAFGPFDPRFNSEYDFPAHVISKLAAGVGCLGIIDTATTAAGYASPPSAAIQVLTVFLFVKLALIPELNGFWLCSILFDLLALCAGQPGWSSSLALAVVFTVVEVCMAILLIGVM
;
A
#
# COMPACT_ATOMS: atom_id res chain seq x y z
N MET A 1 -22.23 21.37 8.36
CA MET A 1 -20.79 21.01 8.37
C MET A 1 -20.38 20.78 6.92
N SER A 2 -19.32 21.45 6.44
CA SER A 2 -18.80 21.17 5.09
C SER A 2 -18.25 19.74 5.03
N SER A 3 -18.33 19.09 3.85
CA SER A 3 -17.88 17.70 3.70
C SER A 3 -16.40 17.54 4.10
N ILE A 4 -15.59 18.58 3.95
CA ILE A 4 -14.18 18.55 4.31
C ILE A 4 -13.91 18.47 5.82
N SER A 5 -14.71 19.13 6.67
CA SER A 5 -14.53 19.05 8.12
C SER A 5 -14.83 17.66 8.66
N VAL A 6 -15.77 16.95 8.02
CA VAL A 6 -16.05 15.54 8.31
C VAL A 6 -14.84 14.67 7.95
N TRP A 7 -14.29 14.84 6.75
CA TRP A 7 -13.12 14.06 6.31
C TRP A 7 -11.87 14.33 7.13
N ARG A 8 -11.64 15.57 7.57
CA ARG A 8 -10.57 15.91 8.52
C ARG A 8 -10.67 15.08 9.80
N GLY A 9 -11.86 15.01 10.38
CA GLY A 9 -12.10 14.21 11.58
C GLY A 9 -11.89 12.71 11.34
N ILE A 10 -12.53 12.16 10.31
CA ILE A 10 -12.49 10.72 10.01
C ILE A 10 -11.08 10.24 9.64
N VAL A 11 -10.39 10.95 8.76
CA VAL A 11 -9.03 10.58 8.33
C VAL A 11 -8.05 10.69 9.51
N SER A 12 -8.13 11.76 10.31
CA SER A 12 -7.26 11.92 11.47
C SER A 12 -7.49 10.81 12.51
N LEU A 13 -8.75 10.51 12.82
CA LEU A 13 -9.09 9.48 13.80
C LEU A 13 -8.65 8.09 13.33
N SER A 14 -8.95 7.72 12.08
CA SER A 14 -8.54 6.43 11.53
C SER A 14 -7.00 6.28 11.47
N PHE A 15 -6.28 7.35 11.10
CA PHE A 15 -4.82 7.37 11.14
C PHE A 15 -4.27 7.16 12.55
N LEU A 16 -4.78 7.90 13.54
CA LEU A 16 -4.36 7.76 14.94
C LEU A 16 -4.66 6.35 15.48
N LEU A 17 -5.82 5.78 15.16
CA LEU A 17 -6.16 4.41 15.55
C LEU A 17 -5.19 3.40 14.93
N ASN A 18 -4.86 3.54 13.65
CA ASN A 18 -3.91 2.66 12.97
C ASN A 18 -2.52 2.76 13.60
N VAL A 19 -1.97 3.97 13.75
CA VAL A 19 -0.66 4.19 14.38
C VAL A 19 -0.64 3.65 15.82
N ALA A 20 -1.67 3.94 16.61
CA ALA A 20 -1.75 3.46 17.99
C ALA A 20 -1.82 1.92 18.06
N CYS A 21 -2.61 1.29 17.19
CA CYS A 21 -2.73 -0.16 17.10
C CYS A 21 -1.38 -0.81 16.75
N GLN A 22 -0.68 -0.26 15.76
CA GLN A 22 0.62 -0.76 15.31
C GLN A 22 1.72 -0.57 16.34
N LEU A 23 1.76 0.58 17.02
CA LEU A 23 2.70 0.82 18.11
C LEU A 23 2.40 -0.10 19.30
N TYR A 24 1.13 -0.28 19.65
CA TYR A 24 0.71 -1.17 20.73
C TYR A 24 1.14 -2.61 20.46
N TYR A 25 0.72 -3.21 19.34
CA TYR A 25 1.06 -4.60 19.03
C TYR A 25 2.52 -4.81 18.59
N GLY A 26 3.17 -3.77 18.06
CA GLY A 26 4.57 -3.81 17.65
C GLY A 26 5.55 -3.77 18.81
N LEU A 27 5.28 -2.99 19.85
CA LEU A 27 6.25 -2.70 20.91
C LEU A 27 5.78 -3.05 22.33
N PHE A 28 4.48 -2.95 22.61
CA PHE A 28 3.97 -2.99 24.00
C PHE A 28 3.16 -4.25 24.33
N ALA A 29 2.55 -4.90 23.34
CA ALA A 29 1.77 -6.11 23.55
C ALA A 29 2.65 -7.33 23.83
N THR A 30 2.11 -8.29 24.57
CA THR A 30 2.69 -9.62 24.75
C THR A 30 1.61 -10.68 24.47
N PRO A 31 1.80 -11.56 23.47
CA PRO A 31 2.90 -11.54 22.50
C PRO A 31 2.88 -10.24 21.65
N SER A 32 4.05 -9.84 21.17
CA SER A 32 4.19 -8.79 20.14
C SER A 32 3.93 -9.37 18.75
N ILE A 33 3.62 -8.53 17.77
CA ILE A 33 3.38 -8.98 16.39
C ILE A 33 4.60 -9.69 15.80
N LYS A 34 5.82 -9.28 16.19
CA LYS A 34 7.04 -9.99 15.81
C LYS A 34 7.04 -11.42 16.36
N GLN A 35 6.69 -11.61 17.63
CA GLN A 35 6.67 -12.94 18.24
C GLN A 35 5.60 -13.83 17.60
N VAL A 36 4.43 -13.27 17.26
CA VAL A 36 3.40 -14.01 16.50
C VAL A 36 3.92 -14.39 15.11
N ALA A 37 4.57 -13.45 14.40
CA ALA A 37 5.14 -13.71 13.08
C ALA A 37 6.28 -14.74 13.10
N ASP A 38 7.12 -14.73 14.14
CA ASP A 38 8.18 -15.73 14.32
C ASP A 38 7.59 -17.12 14.62
N ALA A 39 6.51 -17.19 15.41
CA ALA A 39 5.85 -18.44 15.77
C ALA A 39 5.11 -19.10 14.59
N HIS A 40 4.62 -18.29 13.65
CA HIS A 40 3.82 -18.72 12.50
C HIS A 40 4.53 -18.52 11.16
N HIS A 41 5.85 -18.55 11.17
CA HIS A 41 6.66 -18.28 9.99
C HIS A 41 6.38 -19.28 8.86
N SER A 42 5.99 -18.78 7.69
CA SER A 42 5.61 -19.56 6.50
C SER A 42 6.57 -19.31 5.32
N ALA A 43 6.37 -20.02 4.21
CA ALA A 43 7.23 -19.95 3.01
C ALA A 43 7.37 -18.54 2.39
N PHE A 44 6.46 -17.62 2.71
CA PHE A 44 6.40 -16.26 2.19
C PHE A 44 6.39 -15.22 3.30
N SER A 45 6.82 -15.58 4.51
CA SER A 45 6.90 -14.63 5.61
C SER A 45 8.10 -13.71 5.45
N PRO A 46 7.89 -12.38 5.33
CA PRO A 46 8.98 -11.43 5.21
C PRO A 46 9.71 -11.24 6.53
N ASN A 47 10.87 -10.57 6.47
CA ASN A 47 11.54 -10.11 7.68
C ASN A 47 10.70 -8.99 8.36
N PRO A 48 10.29 -9.17 9.64
CA PRO A 48 9.42 -8.19 10.32
C PRO A 48 10.01 -6.78 10.47
N TYR A 49 11.34 -6.65 10.52
CA TYR A 49 11.99 -5.35 10.63
C TYR A 49 11.92 -4.54 9.32
N PHE A 50 12.01 -5.23 8.18
CA PHE A 50 11.79 -4.59 6.88
C PHE A 50 10.36 -4.04 6.79
N ILE A 51 9.37 -4.86 7.15
CA ILE A 51 7.96 -4.46 7.15
C ILE A 51 7.73 -3.25 8.07
N THR A 52 8.36 -3.24 9.25
CA THR A 52 8.28 -2.09 10.17
C THR A 52 8.87 -0.82 9.55
N ALA A 53 10.04 -0.91 8.92
CA ALA A 53 10.66 0.23 8.24
C ALA A 53 9.77 0.78 7.11
N PHE A 54 9.11 -0.11 6.38
CA PHE A 54 8.15 0.26 5.34
C PHE A 54 6.95 1.04 5.89
N PHE A 55 6.35 0.55 6.99
CA PHE A 55 5.22 1.23 7.61
C PHE A 55 5.59 2.60 8.19
N ILE A 56 6.81 2.80 8.68
CA ILE A 56 7.28 4.12 9.12
C ILE A 56 7.20 5.13 7.96
N VAL A 57 7.69 4.76 6.77
CA VAL A 57 7.61 5.62 5.58
C VAL A 57 6.15 5.91 5.22
N GLN A 58 5.28 4.89 5.28
CA GLN A 58 3.84 5.09 5.06
C GLN A 58 3.21 6.03 6.08
N PHE A 59 3.50 5.90 7.38
CA PHE A 59 2.94 6.78 8.40
C PHE A 59 3.39 8.22 8.26
N ILE A 60 4.65 8.44 7.85
CA ILE A 60 5.13 9.78 7.53
C ILE A 60 4.35 10.37 6.35
N ALA A 61 4.14 9.59 5.28
CA ALA A 61 3.35 10.04 4.12
C ALA A 61 1.90 10.34 4.52
N GLN A 62 1.27 9.48 5.33
CA GLN A 62 -0.08 9.69 5.85
C GLN A 62 -0.17 10.93 6.75
N TYR A 63 0.84 11.18 7.58
CA TYR A 63 0.91 12.39 8.40
C TYR A 63 0.93 13.66 7.54
N PHE A 64 1.75 13.70 6.49
CA PHE A 64 1.76 14.82 5.54
C PHE A 64 0.44 14.97 4.77
N PHE A 65 -0.21 13.85 4.42
CA PHE A 65 -1.54 13.88 3.83
C PHE A 65 -2.57 14.53 4.79
N VAL A 66 -2.56 14.14 6.06
CA VAL A 66 -3.45 14.72 7.09
C VAL A 66 -3.21 16.22 7.21
N ILE A 67 -1.96 16.67 7.34
CA ILE A 67 -1.63 18.11 7.37
C ILE A 67 -2.14 18.82 6.12
N GLY A 68 -1.91 18.25 4.93
CA GLY A 68 -2.39 18.79 3.67
C GLY A 68 -3.91 18.98 3.66
N LEU A 69 -4.66 18.02 4.20
CA LEU A 69 -6.11 18.08 4.30
C LEU A 69 -6.61 19.25 5.18
N PHE A 70 -5.84 19.64 6.21
CA PHE A 70 -6.14 20.82 7.04
C PHE A 70 -5.77 22.15 6.36
N ALA A 71 -4.82 22.14 5.42
CA ALA A 71 -4.45 23.32 4.64
C ALA A 71 -5.47 23.66 3.52
N VAL A 72 -6.38 22.72 3.18
CA VAL A 72 -7.41 22.94 2.17
C VAL A 72 -8.46 23.98 2.61
N THR A 73 -8.50 25.14 1.97
CA THR A 73 -9.59 26.12 2.14
C THR A 73 -10.75 25.84 1.18
N THR A 74 -11.98 25.82 1.70
CA THR A 74 -13.20 25.61 0.91
C THR A 74 -13.47 26.81 0.00
N THR A 75 -13.40 26.62 -1.32
CA THR A 75 -14.10 27.49 -2.27
C THR A 75 -15.54 27.01 -2.47
N PRO A 76 -16.50 27.88 -2.84
CA PRO A 76 -17.94 27.64 -2.65
C PRO A 76 -18.58 26.53 -3.48
N ASP A 77 -17.91 26.01 -4.51
CA ASP A 77 -18.48 25.01 -5.41
C ASP A 77 -18.12 23.59 -4.96
N GLU A 78 -18.84 23.04 -3.97
CA GLU A 78 -18.74 21.62 -3.63
C GLU A 78 -19.57 20.77 -4.61
N PRO A 79 -18.96 19.82 -5.35
CA PRO A 79 -19.70 18.86 -6.16
C PRO A 79 -20.46 17.86 -5.28
N THR A 80 -21.61 17.41 -5.77
CA THR A 80 -22.55 16.50 -5.08
C THR A 80 -21.97 15.09 -4.90
N LEU A 81 -22.42 14.33 -3.88
CA LEU A 81 -21.92 12.98 -3.57
C LEU A 81 -21.94 12.02 -4.79
N SER A 82 -22.96 12.14 -5.64
CA SER A 82 -23.09 11.37 -6.88
C SER A 82 -22.00 11.75 -7.90
N GLU A 83 -21.75 13.04 -8.11
CA GLU A 83 -20.65 13.50 -8.96
C GLU A 83 -19.28 13.03 -8.43
N ARG A 84 -19.10 12.96 -7.11
CA ARG A 84 -17.88 12.45 -6.48
C ARG A 84 -17.66 10.96 -6.77
N PHE A 85 -18.70 10.15 -6.60
CA PHE A 85 -18.65 8.72 -6.88
C PHE A 85 -18.43 8.44 -8.38
N PHE A 86 -19.17 9.13 -9.26
CA PHE A 86 -19.02 8.94 -10.70
C PHE A 86 -17.66 9.42 -11.24
N ARG A 87 -17.04 10.44 -10.65
CA ARG A 87 -15.69 10.88 -11.04
C ARG A 87 -14.61 9.88 -10.62
N PHE A 88 -14.76 9.27 -9.44
CA PHE A 88 -13.92 8.16 -8.98
C PHE A 88 -14.05 6.92 -9.88
N VAL A 89 -15.29 6.59 -10.30
CA VAL A 89 -15.57 5.44 -11.17
C VAL A 89 -15.17 5.67 -12.64
N ARG A 90 -15.23 6.91 -13.15
CA ARG A 90 -15.07 7.18 -14.60
C ARG A 90 -13.63 7.21 -15.13
N LEU A 91 -12.58 7.08 -14.30
CA LEU A 91 -11.17 7.10 -14.76
C LEU A 91 -10.85 8.24 -15.78
N THR A 92 -11.57 9.36 -15.73
CA THR A 92 -11.35 10.45 -16.70
C THR A 92 -10.11 11.24 -16.29
N PRO A 93 -9.13 11.44 -17.20
CA PRO A 93 -7.94 12.24 -16.90
C PRO A 93 -8.36 13.66 -16.54
N ALA A 94 -7.80 14.22 -15.48
CA ALA A 94 -8.14 15.55 -15.05
C ALA A 94 -7.48 16.60 -15.98
N SER A 95 -8.30 17.44 -16.61
CA SER A 95 -7.84 18.58 -17.42
C SER A 95 -7.08 19.61 -16.55
N SER A 96 -5.96 20.09 -17.10
CA SER A 96 -5.03 21.10 -16.58
C SER A 96 -5.70 22.40 -16.08
N LYS A 97 -6.16 22.42 -14.83
CA LYS A 97 -6.35 23.63 -14.00
C LYS A 97 -5.77 23.34 -12.61
N SER A 98 -4.51 23.73 -12.40
CA SER A 98 -3.50 23.05 -11.58
C SER A 98 -3.48 23.34 -10.06
N THR A 99 -4.61 23.63 -9.42
CA THR A 99 -4.61 23.74 -7.93
C THR A 99 -5.94 23.31 -7.32
N LEU A 100 -7.06 23.69 -7.95
CA LEU A 100 -8.39 23.30 -7.48
C LEU A 100 -8.66 21.80 -7.71
N VAL A 101 -8.23 21.27 -8.87
CA VAL A 101 -8.41 19.86 -9.25
C VAL A 101 -7.62 18.93 -8.32
N THR A 102 -6.34 19.23 -8.11
CA THR A 102 -5.45 18.53 -7.16
C THR A 102 -5.98 18.53 -5.73
N ARG A 103 -6.45 19.68 -5.24
CA ARG A 103 -7.08 19.80 -3.92
C ARG A 103 -8.34 18.92 -3.79
N THR A 104 -8.97 18.55 -4.91
CA THR A 104 -10.12 17.65 -4.93
C THR A 104 -9.70 16.17 -4.83
N ASN A 105 -8.55 15.78 -5.39
CA ASN A 105 -8.04 14.40 -5.32
C ASN A 105 -7.74 13.94 -3.89
N GLN A 106 -7.17 14.81 -3.04
CA GLN A 106 -7.02 14.51 -1.61
C GLN A 106 -8.37 14.25 -0.93
N ILE A 107 -9.41 15.03 -1.23
CA ILE A 107 -10.75 14.82 -0.68
C ILE A 107 -11.34 13.51 -1.22
N TYR A 108 -11.14 13.19 -2.50
CA TYR A 108 -11.61 11.94 -3.11
C TYR A 108 -10.90 10.70 -2.57
N TYR A 109 -9.64 10.81 -2.17
CA TYR A 109 -8.89 9.71 -1.57
C TYR A 109 -9.21 9.48 -0.10
N SER A 110 -9.69 10.51 0.61
CA SER A 110 -9.97 10.48 2.05
C SER A 110 -10.83 9.27 2.51
N PRO A 111 -11.90 8.85 1.80
CA PRO A 111 -12.64 7.63 2.14
C PRO A 111 -11.78 6.36 2.04
N ALA A 112 -11.01 6.22 0.96
CA ALA A 112 -10.16 5.04 0.74
C ALA A 112 -9.03 4.97 1.77
N LEU A 113 -8.43 6.10 2.12
CA LEU A 113 -7.42 6.19 3.17
C LEU A 113 -7.99 5.82 4.54
N ALA A 114 -9.13 6.41 4.91
CA ALA A 114 -9.73 6.16 6.21
C ALA A 114 -10.19 4.71 6.38
N LEU A 115 -10.87 4.16 5.36
CA LEU A 115 -11.26 2.76 5.36
C LEU A 115 -10.04 1.83 5.39
N GLY A 116 -9.00 2.15 4.62
CA GLY A 116 -7.77 1.37 4.62
C GLY A 116 -7.08 1.31 5.99
N ASN A 117 -7.02 2.45 6.70
CA ASN A 117 -6.51 2.50 8.06
C ASN A 117 -7.33 1.64 9.03
N LEU A 118 -8.65 1.66 8.93
CA LEU A 118 -9.52 0.82 9.77
C LEU A 118 -9.39 -0.67 9.45
N LEU A 119 -9.31 -1.03 8.16
CA LEU A 119 -9.06 -2.41 7.74
C LEU A 119 -7.70 -2.90 8.25
N HIS A 120 -6.69 -2.03 8.28
CA HIS A 120 -5.39 -2.36 8.84
C HIS A 120 -5.48 -2.66 10.35
N VAL A 121 -6.19 -1.83 11.11
CA VAL A 121 -6.44 -2.08 12.54
C VAL A 121 -7.10 -3.44 12.75
N VAL A 122 -8.16 -3.73 11.99
CA VAL A 122 -8.89 -5.00 12.08
C VAL A 122 -7.97 -6.18 11.72
N TRP A 123 -7.21 -6.08 10.63
CA TRP A 123 -6.25 -7.11 10.22
C TRP A 123 -5.23 -7.39 11.32
N THR A 124 -4.69 -6.34 11.94
CA THR A 124 -3.69 -6.45 13.01
C THR A 124 -4.28 -7.17 14.22
N VAL A 125 -5.47 -6.77 14.67
CA VAL A 125 -6.16 -7.43 15.79
C VAL A 125 -6.39 -8.91 15.49
N LEU A 126 -6.84 -9.25 14.28
CA LEU A 126 -7.07 -10.64 13.89
C LEU A 126 -5.77 -11.45 13.81
N TRP A 127 -4.69 -10.86 13.31
CA TRP A 127 -3.35 -11.47 13.32
C TRP A 127 -2.86 -11.76 14.73
N MET A 128 -3.05 -10.81 15.65
CA MET A 128 -2.66 -10.97 17.05
C MET A 128 -3.53 -11.98 17.81
N GLN A 129 -4.71 -12.28 17.29
CA GLN A 129 -5.57 -13.38 17.76
C GLN A 129 -5.32 -14.69 17.00
N GLU A 130 -4.29 -14.74 16.14
CA GLU A 130 -3.93 -15.88 15.30
C GLU A 130 -5.08 -16.35 14.37
N GLN A 131 -6.02 -15.45 14.06
CA GLN A 131 -7.16 -15.70 13.17
C GLN A 131 -6.81 -15.38 11.71
N PHE A 132 -5.82 -16.06 11.15
CA PHE A 132 -5.27 -15.75 9.83
C PHE A 132 -6.29 -15.89 8.69
N TRP A 133 -7.19 -16.88 8.76
CA TRP A 133 -8.29 -17.03 7.79
C TRP A 133 -9.28 -15.87 7.81
N SER A 134 -9.54 -15.28 8.99
CA SER A 134 -10.36 -14.09 9.14
C SER A 134 -9.61 -12.83 8.68
N ALA A 135 -8.30 -12.78 8.87
CA ALA A 135 -7.46 -11.65 8.46
C ALA A 135 -7.31 -11.56 6.93
N LEU A 136 -7.28 -12.69 6.22
CA LEU A 136 -7.10 -12.76 4.77
C LEU A 136 -8.09 -11.89 3.95
N PRO A 137 -9.42 -11.99 4.14
CA PRO A 137 -10.35 -11.11 3.41
C PRO A 137 -10.15 -9.64 3.75
N ILE A 138 -9.76 -9.30 4.99
CA ILE A 138 -9.54 -7.92 5.42
C ILE A 138 -8.36 -7.29 4.68
N ILE A 139 -7.22 -7.96 4.64
CA ILE A 139 -6.05 -7.47 3.89
C ILE A 139 -6.32 -7.45 2.38
N THR A 140 -7.09 -8.41 1.87
CA THR A 140 -7.48 -8.46 0.46
C THR A 140 -8.32 -7.25 0.07
N ILE A 141 -9.36 -6.93 0.85
CA ILE A 141 -10.22 -5.76 0.62
C ILE A 141 -9.39 -4.47 0.70
N ASN A 142 -8.52 -4.35 1.70
CA ASN A 142 -7.65 -3.19 1.84
C ASN A 142 -6.72 -3.03 0.62
N THR A 143 -6.08 -4.12 0.20
CA THR A 143 -5.16 -4.12 -0.95
C THR A 143 -5.88 -3.70 -2.22
N LEU A 144 -7.06 -4.27 -2.49
CA LEU A 144 -7.87 -3.91 -3.66
C LEU A 144 -8.31 -2.44 -3.62
N LEU A 145 -8.76 -1.96 -2.46
CA LEU A 145 -9.13 -0.56 -2.28
C LEU A 145 -7.98 0.40 -2.62
N GLN A 146 -6.77 0.11 -2.12
CA GLN A 146 -5.59 0.93 -2.39
C GLN A 146 -5.11 0.80 -3.84
N PHE A 147 -5.20 -0.41 -4.41
CA PHE A 147 -4.86 -0.67 -5.80
C PHE A 147 -5.74 0.14 -6.74
N PHE A 148 -7.07 0.08 -6.57
CA PHE A 148 -8.01 0.85 -7.39
C PHE A 148 -7.84 2.35 -7.22
N ALA A 149 -7.57 2.83 -6.00
CA ALA A 149 -7.23 4.24 -5.78
C ALA A 149 -5.95 4.64 -6.52
N GLY A 150 -4.90 3.82 -6.44
CA GLY A 150 -3.63 4.05 -7.14
C GLY A 150 -3.80 4.09 -8.66
N VAL A 151 -4.57 3.17 -9.22
CA VAL A 151 -4.90 3.15 -10.67
C VAL A 151 -5.72 4.37 -11.07
N ALA A 152 -6.69 4.78 -10.24
CA ALA A 152 -7.51 5.96 -10.52
C ALA A 152 -6.71 7.27 -10.55
N PHE A 153 -5.61 7.36 -9.80
CA PHE A 153 -4.68 8.50 -9.90
C PHE A 153 -3.77 8.44 -11.13
N GLY A 154 -3.56 7.25 -11.70
CA GLY A 154 -2.66 7.04 -12.81
C GLY A 154 -1.16 7.24 -12.45
N PRO A 155 -0.30 7.33 -13.48
CA PRO A 155 1.13 7.45 -13.28
C PRO A 155 1.48 8.76 -12.56
N PHE A 156 2.47 8.71 -11.67
CA PHE A 156 2.97 9.91 -11.01
C PHE A 156 3.90 10.67 -11.97
N ASP A 157 3.57 11.93 -12.29
CA ASP A 157 4.44 12.85 -13.03
C ASP A 157 4.70 14.11 -12.17
N PRO A 158 5.95 14.35 -11.72
CA PRO A 158 6.32 15.52 -10.92
C PRO A 158 6.02 16.87 -11.61
N ARG A 159 5.87 16.90 -12.94
CA ARG A 159 5.59 18.13 -13.71
C ARG A 159 4.13 18.54 -13.64
N PHE A 160 3.23 17.58 -13.42
CA PHE A 160 1.78 17.78 -13.46
C PHE A 160 1.10 17.57 -12.11
N ASN A 161 1.73 16.81 -11.20
CA ASN A 161 1.21 16.55 -9.87
C ASN A 161 1.74 17.55 -8.85
N SER A 162 0.86 18.10 -8.02
CA SER A 162 1.29 19.03 -6.96
C SER A 162 1.82 18.29 -5.72
N GLU A 163 2.49 19.03 -4.84
CA GLU A 163 2.89 18.59 -3.50
C GLU A 163 1.73 18.02 -2.65
N TYR A 164 0.49 18.45 -2.90
CA TYR A 164 -0.70 17.96 -2.21
C TYR A 164 -1.18 16.60 -2.76
N ASP A 165 -0.93 16.28 -4.03
CA ASP A 165 -1.30 14.97 -4.61
C ASP A 165 -0.23 13.90 -4.32
N PHE A 166 1.01 14.33 -4.09
CA PHE A 166 2.14 13.44 -3.84
C PHE A 166 1.88 12.42 -2.72
N PRO A 167 1.41 12.80 -1.51
CA PRO A 167 1.12 11.83 -0.46
C PRO A 167 0.05 10.81 -0.86
N ALA A 168 -0.98 11.20 -1.62
CA ALA A 168 -2.03 10.27 -2.07
C ALA A 168 -1.46 9.19 -3.00
N HIS A 169 -0.59 9.58 -3.95
CA HIS A 169 0.12 8.63 -4.81
C HIS A 169 1.03 7.71 -4.00
N VAL A 170 1.82 8.26 -3.07
CA VAL A 170 2.73 7.47 -2.23
C VAL A 170 1.94 6.45 -1.41
N ILE A 171 0.93 6.90 -0.65
CA ILE A 171 0.19 6.03 0.26
C ILE A 171 -0.55 4.94 -0.51
N SER A 172 -1.32 5.29 -1.53
CA SER A 172 -2.12 4.31 -2.28
C SER A 172 -1.24 3.25 -2.95
N LYS A 173 -0.16 3.66 -3.62
CA LYS A 173 0.73 2.75 -4.37
C LYS A 173 1.60 1.90 -3.44
N LEU A 174 2.14 2.47 -2.36
CA LEU A 174 2.88 1.69 -1.37
C LEU A 174 1.98 0.69 -0.64
N ALA A 175 0.78 1.12 -0.21
CA ALA A 175 -0.15 0.26 0.52
C ALA A 175 -0.72 -0.86 -0.35
N ALA A 176 -0.98 -0.59 -1.63
CA ALA A 176 -1.36 -1.62 -2.58
C ALA A 176 -0.22 -2.63 -2.79
N GLY A 177 1.03 -2.17 -2.93
CA GLY A 177 2.18 -3.04 -3.17
C GLY A 177 2.43 -3.99 -2.00
N VAL A 178 2.63 -3.46 -0.78
CA VAL A 178 2.84 -4.30 0.42
C VAL A 178 1.64 -5.17 0.72
N GLY A 179 0.45 -4.73 0.31
CA GLY A 179 -0.78 -5.51 0.40
C GLY A 179 -0.71 -6.82 -0.40
N CYS A 180 -0.03 -6.84 -1.55
CA CYS A 180 0.19 -8.08 -2.30
C CYS A 180 0.99 -9.09 -1.48
N LEU A 181 2.11 -8.66 -0.89
CA LEU A 181 2.88 -9.51 0.02
C LEU A 181 2.06 -9.90 1.25
N GLY A 182 1.30 -8.97 1.85
CA GLY A 182 0.45 -9.22 3.00
C GLY A 182 -0.64 -10.25 2.74
N ILE A 183 -1.23 -10.28 1.54
CA ILE A 183 -2.17 -11.34 1.13
C ILE A 183 -1.47 -12.69 1.09
N ILE A 184 -0.30 -12.75 0.44
CA ILE A 184 0.45 -14.01 0.27
C ILE A 184 0.87 -14.54 1.64
N ASP A 185 1.50 -13.71 2.47
CA ASP A 185 1.96 -14.08 3.81
C ASP A 185 0.80 -14.50 4.71
N THR A 186 -0.31 -13.76 4.72
CA THR A 186 -1.50 -14.13 5.52
C THR A 186 -2.08 -15.46 5.03
N ALA A 187 -2.17 -15.69 3.71
CA ALA A 187 -2.71 -16.92 3.15
C ALA A 187 -1.81 -18.13 3.43
N THR A 188 -0.50 -17.99 3.27
CA THR A 188 0.46 -19.08 3.48
C THR A 188 0.60 -19.41 4.96
N THR A 189 0.52 -18.40 5.82
CA THR A 189 0.48 -18.57 7.27
C THR A 189 -0.81 -19.27 7.70
N ALA A 190 -1.98 -18.86 7.19
CA ALA A 190 -3.26 -19.51 7.47
C ALA A 190 -3.30 -20.99 7.02
N ALA A 191 -2.60 -21.31 5.94
CA ALA A 191 -2.49 -22.66 5.40
C ALA A 191 -1.36 -23.50 6.04
N GLY A 192 -0.52 -22.92 6.91
CA GLY A 192 0.66 -23.59 7.45
C GLY A 192 1.66 -24.02 6.37
N TYR A 193 1.80 -23.23 5.30
CA TYR A 193 2.61 -23.59 4.14
C TYR A 193 4.11 -23.49 4.45
N ALA A 194 4.75 -24.65 4.53
CA ALA A 194 6.14 -24.77 4.98
C ALA A 194 7.15 -24.16 4.00
N SER A 195 8.19 -23.54 4.56
CA SER A 195 9.37 -23.08 3.81
C SER A 195 10.40 -24.22 3.64
N PRO A 196 11.10 -24.33 2.50
CA PRO A 196 10.94 -23.53 1.28
C PRO A 196 9.79 -24.03 0.38
N PRO A 197 9.22 -23.16 -0.47
CA PRO A 197 8.24 -23.56 -1.48
C PRO A 197 8.87 -24.47 -2.54
N SER A 198 8.04 -25.24 -3.25
CA SER A 198 8.49 -26.09 -4.36
C SER A 198 9.11 -25.25 -5.49
N ALA A 199 10.06 -25.81 -6.23
CA ALA A 199 10.76 -25.09 -7.31
C ALA A 199 9.80 -24.45 -8.35
N ALA A 200 8.69 -25.12 -8.67
CA ALA A 200 7.66 -24.57 -9.56
C ALA A 200 7.01 -23.32 -8.97
N ILE A 201 6.71 -23.32 -7.67
CA ILE A 201 6.16 -22.15 -6.98
C ILE A 201 7.19 -21.03 -6.90
N GLN A 202 8.47 -21.35 -6.66
CA GLN A 202 9.52 -20.33 -6.64
C GLN A 202 9.63 -19.59 -7.98
N VAL A 203 9.69 -20.34 -9.09
CA VAL A 203 9.74 -19.77 -10.45
C VAL A 203 8.50 -18.94 -10.73
N LEU A 204 7.31 -19.44 -10.37
CA LEU A 204 6.06 -18.71 -10.54
C LEU A 204 6.06 -17.41 -9.74
N THR A 205 6.55 -17.42 -8.49
CA THR A 205 6.69 -16.21 -7.66
C THR A 205 7.59 -15.19 -8.33
N VAL A 206 8.80 -15.59 -8.77
CA VAL A 206 9.72 -14.68 -9.47
C VAL A 206 9.03 -14.04 -10.68
N PHE A 207 8.36 -14.83 -11.49
CA PHE A 207 7.65 -14.34 -12.66
C PHE A 207 6.52 -13.37 -12.29
N LEU A 208 5.69 -13.69 -11.29
CA LEU A 208 4.57 -12.85 -10.87
C LEU A 208 5.03 -11.52 -10.29
N PHE A 209 6.06 -11.49 -9.44
CA PHE A 209 6.59 -10.24 -8.89
C PHE A 209 7.17 -9.32 -9.97
N VAL A 210 7.91 -9.88 -10.94
CA VAL A 210 8.41 -9.12 -12.09
C VAL A 210 7.24 -8.55 -12.91
N LYS A 211 6.19 -9.34 -13.17
CA LYS A 211 5.01 -8.85 -13.90
C LYS A 211 4.21 -7.80 -13.14
N LEU A 212 4.04 -7.97 -11.82
CA LEU A 212 3.40 -6.98 -10.97
C LEU A 212 4.17 -5.66 -11.01
N ALA A 213 5.51 -5.68 -10.96
CA ALA A 213 6.33 -4.48 -11.03
C ALA A 213 6.13 -3.63 -12.30
N LEU A 214 5.61 -4.23 -13.38
CA LEU A 214 5.48 -3.61 -14.70
C LEU A 214 4.11 -2.97 -14.96
N ILE A 215 3.26 -2.79 -13.95
CA ILE A 215 1.95 -2.12 -14.10
C ILE A 215 2.17 -0.60 -14.35
N PRO A 216 1.90 -0.08 -15.56
CA PRO A 216 2.25 1.30 -15.92
C PRO A 216 1.50 2.37 -15.09
N GLU A 217 0.25 2.12 -14.75
CA GLU A 217 -0.62 3.05 -14.03
C GLU A 217 -0.12 3.30 -12.60
N LEU A 218 0.56 2.33 -12.01
CA LEU A 218 0.98 2.37 -10.62
C LEU A 218 2.42 2.86 -10.43
N ASN A 219 3.14 3.16 -11.50
CA ASN A 219 4.59 3.44 -11.59
C ASN A 219 5.30 4.12 -10.39
N GLY A 220 6.62 3.93 -10.33
CA GLY A 220 7.50 4.57 -9.35
C GLY A 220 7.33 4.00 -7.95
N PHE A 221 6.35 4.50 -7.18
CA PHE A 221 6.14 4.07 -5.79
C PHE A 221 5.71 2.61 -5.67
N TRP A 222 4.83 2.15 -6.56
CA TRP A 222 4.44 0.74 -6.61
C TRP A 222 5.63 -0.16 -6.84
N LEU A 223 6.47 0.19 -7.80
CA LEU A 223 7.68 -0.56 -8.08
C LEU A 223 8.60 -0.61 -6.86
N CYS A 224 8.85 0.54 -6.22
CA CYS A 224 9.65 0.57 -5.00
C CYS A 224 9.07 -0.34 -3.92
N SER A 225 7.74 -0.41 -3.81
CA SER A 225 7.03 -1.32 -2.90
C SER A 225 7.32 -2.79 -3.24
N ILE A 226 7.14 -3.19 -4.50
CA ILE A 226 7.40 -4.56 -4.97
C ILE A 226 8.87 -4.97 -4.78
N LEU A 227 9.82 -4.06 -5.05
CA LEU A 227 11.24 -4.30 -4.78
C LEU A 227 11.51 -4.45 -3.28
N PHE A 228 10.88 -3.62 -2.46
CA PHE A 228 11.01 -3.69 -1.02
C PHE A 228 10.45 -5.00 -0.46
N ASP A 229 9.30 -5.45 -0.95
CA ASP A 229 8.69 -6.74 -0.61
C ASP A 229 9.62 -7.92 -0.94
N LEU A 230 10.23 -7.90 -2.13
CA LEU A 230 11.22 -8.91 -2.51
C LEU A 230 12.45 -8.90 -1.61
N LEU A 231 12.95 -7.72 -1.21
CA LEU A 231 14.06 -7.60 -0.26
C LEU A 231 13.67 -8.09 1.14
N ALA A 232 12.46 -7.77 1.59
CA ALA A 232 11.92 -8.24 2.86
C ALA A 232 11.78 -9.77 2.88
N LEU A 233 11.31 -10.36 1.78
CA LEU A 233 11.27 -11.81 1.58
C LEU A 233 12.68 -12.41 1.55
N CYS A 234 13.62 -11.84 0.80
CA CYS A 234 15.02 -12.32 0.77
C CYS A 234 15.63 -12.39 2.18
N ALA A 235 15.37 -11.37 3.01
CA ALA A 235 15.86 -11.30 4.38
C ALA A 235 15.09 -12.21 5.35
N GLY A 236 13.85 -12.59 5.02
CA GLY A 236 13.01 -13.47 5.83
C GLY A 236 13.17 -14.95 5.51
N GLN A 237 13.60 -15.29 4.28
CA GLN A 237 13.52 -16.65 3.73
C GLN A 237 14.91 -17.25 3.42
N PRO A 238 15.65 -17.75 4.42
CA PRO A 238 16.97 -18.34 4.17
C PRO A 238 16.93 -19.59 3.28
N GLY A 239 15.80 -20.32 3.25
CA GLY A 239 15.65 -21.56 2.48
C GLY A 239 15.58 -21.38 0.95
N TRP A 240 15.26 -20.18 0.45
CA TRP A 240 15.15 -19.92 -1.00
C TRP A 240 15.47 -18.47 -1.39
N SER A 241 16.26 -17.78 -0.56
CA SER A 241 16.70 -16.39 -0.75
C SER A 241 17.41 -16.16 -2.09
N SER A 242 18.13 -17.15 -2.62
CA SER A 242 18.78 -17.05 -3.93
C SER A 242 17.77 -16.84 -5.08
N SER A 243 16.64 -17.54 -5.06
CA SER A 243 15.58 -17.39 -6.06
C SER A 243 14.92 -16.01 -5.96
N LEU A 244 14.71 -15.52 -4.74
CA LEU A 244 14.17 -14.19 -4.48
C LEU A 244 15.15 -13.08 -4.89
N ALA A 245 16.46 -13.27 -4.66
CA ALA A 245 17.49 -12.33 -5.09
C ALA A 245 17.54 -12.20 -6.62
N LEU A 246 17.36 -13.31 -7.34
CA LEU A 246 17.18 -13.28 -8.80
C LEU A 246 15.95 -12.47 -9.20
N ALA A 247 14.83 -12.60 -8.48
CA ALA A 247 13.65 -11.79 -8.73
C ALA A 247 13.93 -10.29 -8.53
N VAL A 248 14.69 -9.92 -7.50
CA VAL A 248 15.12 -8.53 -7.29
C VAL A 248 15.92 -8.04 -8.49
N VAL A 249 16.92 -8.80 -8.93
CA VAL A 249 17.77 -8.43 -10.07
C VAL A 249 16.94 -8.27 -11.35
N PHE A 250 16.08 -9.24 -11.68
CA PHE A 250 15.23 -9.15 -12.86
C PHE A 250 14.27 -7.96 -12.80
N THR A 251 13.68 -7.72 -11.63
CA THR A 251 12.79 -6.56 -11.44
C THR A 251 13.54 -5.25 -11.66
N VAL A 252 14.75 -5.10 -11.11
CA VAL A 252 15.59 -3.91 -11.32
C VAL A 252 15.96 -3.74 -12.80
N VAL A 253 16.39 -4.82 -13.48
CA VAL A 253 16.79 -4.78 -14.89
C VAL A 253 15.61 -4.38 -15.77
N GLU A 254 14.46 -5.03 -15.62
CA GLU A 254 13.25 -4.72 -16.41
C GLU A 254 12.80 -3.27 -16.21
N VAL A 255 12.92 -2.75 -15.00
CA VAL A 255 12.65 -1.33 -14.71
C VAL A 255 13.64 -0.42 -15.40
N CYS A 256 14.94 -0.69 -15.27
CA CYS A 256 15.96 0.13 -15.91
C CYS A 256 15.73 0.14 -17.42
N MET A 257 15.38 -1.00 -18.02
CA MET A 257 15.02 -1.10 -19.44
C MET A 257 13.75 -0.30 -19.75
N ALA A 258 12.70 -0.39 -18.94
CA ALA A 258 11.48 0.39 -19.11
C ALA A 258 11.74 1.90 -19.04
N ILE A 259 12.55 2.36 -18.09
CA ILE A 259 12.94 3.77 -17.95
C ILE A 259 13.76 4.22 -19.17
N LEU A 260 14.74 3.40 -19.60
CA LEU A 260 15.58 3.71 -20.76
C LEU A 260 14.78 3.75 -22.07
N LEU A 261 13.79 2.87 -22.24
CA LEU A 261 12.93 2.83 -23.42
C LEU A 261 11.90 3.98 -23.44
N ILE A 262 11.38 4.38 -22.27
CA ILE A 262 10.44 5.50 -22.15
C ILE A 262 11.15 6.86 -22.21
N GLY A 263 12.42 6.95 -21.78
CA GLY A 263 13.24 8.17 -21.88
C GLY A 263 13.69 8.56 -23.30
N VAL A 264 13.30 7.78 -24.32
CA VAL A 264 13.61 8.01 -25.74
C VAL A 264 12.38 8.51 -26.54
N MET A 265 11.21 8.70 -25.91
CA MET A 265 10.01 9.25 -26.54
C MET A 265 9.63 10.64 -26.02
#